data_AF-A0A8C3YW54-F1
#
_entry.id   AF-A0A8C3YW54-F1
#
_cell.length_a   1.000
_cell.length_b   1.000
_cell.length_c   1.000
_cell.angle_alpha   90.00
_cell.angle_beta   90.00
_cell.angle_gamma   90.00
#
_symmetry.space_group_name_H-M   'P 1'
#
loop_
_entity.id
_entity.type
_entity.pdbx_description
1 polymer ?
#
loop_
_entity_poly.entity_id
_entity_poly.type
_entity_poly.pdbx_seq_one_letter_code
_entity_poly.pdbx_strand_id
1 'polypeptide(L)' 'MLLSMVTFAKSKSKTILVKRMSQAGRGSSLNTKRSQVQEKLTLLHYDPVGEKKVFFVEKKKIHSL' A
#
# COMPACT_ATOMS: atom_id res chain seq x y z
N MET A 1 33.78 -13.36 -28.69
CA MET A 1 32.67 -13.84 -27.83
C MET A 1 32.29 -12.73 -26.88
N LEU A 2 31.26 -11.95 -27.22
CA LEU A 2 30.73 -10.90 -26.34
C LEU A 2 29.70 -11.56 -25.42
N LEU A 3 30.12 -11.91 -24.20
CA LEU A 3 29.19 -12.22 -23.12
C LEU A 3 28.48 -10.91 -22.75
N SER A 4 27.37 -10.61 -23.41
CA SER A 4 26.50 -9.52 -23.01
C SER A 4 26.00 -9.81 -21.60
N MET A 5 26.47 -9.01 -20.63
CA MET A 5 25.82 -8.92 -19.33
C MET A 5 24.40 -8.39 -19.57
N VAL A 6 23.45 -9.30 -19.77
CA VAL A 6 22.04 -8.99 -19.63
C VAL A 6 21.84 -8.72 -18.14
N THR A 7 22.04 -7.46 -17.74
CA THR A 7 21.62 -7.00 -16.43
C THR A 7 20.12 -7.23 -16.37
N PHE A 8 19.70 -8.29 -15.67
CA PHE A 8 18.31 -8.55 -15.35
C PHE A 8 17.88 -7.44 -14.39
N ALA A 9 17.51 -6.29 -14.94
CA ALA A 9 16.98 -5.18 -14.18
C ALA A 9 15.78 -5.73 -13.42
N LYS A 10 15.85 -5.73 -12.08
CA LYS A 10 14.77 -6.22 -11.21
C LYS A 10 13.49 -5.52 -11.63
N SER A 11 12.61 -6.27 -12.31
CA SER A 11 11.32 -5.78 -12.74
C SER A 11 10.57 -5.27 -11.50
N LYS A 12 10.14 -4.01 -11.52
CA LYS A 12 9.39 -3.44 -10.40
C LYS A 12 8.03 -4.13 -10.33
N SER A 13 7.66 -4.58 -9.14
CA SER A 13 6.35 -5.16 -8.84
C SER A 13 5.20 -4.28 -9.34
N LYS A 14 4.24 -4.85 -10.06
CA LYS A 14 3.04 -4.09 -10.47
C LYS A 14 2.20 -3.63 -9.28
N THR A 15 2.20 -4.42 -8.19
CA THR A 15 1.37 -4.20 -7.00
C THR A 15 2.22 -4.09 -5.74
N ILE A 16 1.78 -3.26 -4.79
CA ILE A 16 2.45 -3.04 -3.51
C ILE A 16 1.46 -3.23 -2.36
N LEU A 17 1.95 -3.78 -1.25
CA LEU A 17 1.18 -3.86 -0.02
C LEU A 17 1.41 -2.59 0.79
N VAL A 18 0.33 -1.92 1.16
CA VAL A 18 0.35 -0.66 1.88
C VAL A 18 -0.40 -0.75 3.19
N LYS A 19 0.12 -0.06 4.19
CA LYS A 19 -0.53 0.15 5.49
C LYS A 19 -1.32 1.44 5.43
N ARG A 20 -2.63 1.31 5.62
CA ARG A 20 -3.58 2.41 5.75
C ARG A 20 -3.90 2.62 7.22
N MET A 21 -4.03 3.87 7.63
CA MET A 21 -4.30 4.26 9.03
C MET A 21 -5.62 5.02 9.09
N SER A 22 -6.40 4.75 10.13
CA SER A 22 -7.64 5.46 10.43
C SER A 22 -7.34 6.93 10.73
N GLN A 23 -8.11 7.84 10.11
CA GLN A 23 -7.98 9.27 10.37
C GLN A 23 -8.56 9.70 11.72
N ALA A 24 -9.33 8.82 12.39
CA ALA A 24 -9.88 9.09 13.72
C ALA A 24 -8.84 9.04 14.86
N GLY A 25 -7.55 8.88 14.57
CA GLY A 25 -6.48 8.93 15.57
C GLY A 25 -6.40 7.72 16.52
N ARG A 26 -7.25 6.71 16.34
CA ARG A 26 -7.37 5.53 17.23
C ARG A 26 -6.32 4.44 17.02
N GLY A 27 -5.33 4.65 16.15
CA GLY A 27 -4.26 3.66 15.90
C GLY A 27 -4.66 2.43 15.08
N SER A 28 -5.93 2.33 14.66
CA SER A 28 -6.42 1.26 13.78
C SER A 28 -5.75 1.32 12.41
N SER A 29 -5.22 0.18 11.96
CA SER A 29 -4.45 0.08 10.72
C SER A 29 -4.82 -1.15 9.90
N LEU A 30 -5.01 -0.96 8.61
CA LEU A 30 -5.44 -2.00 7.68
C LEU A 30 -4.44 -2.14 6.53
N ASN A 31 -4.21 -3.39 6.10
CA ASN A 31 -3.31 -3.69 4.99
C ASN A 31 -4.10 -3.82 3.70
N THR A 32 -3.58 -3.30 2.59
CA THR A 32 -4.28 -3.34 1.29
C THR A 32 -3.31 -3.35 0.15
N LYS A 33 -3.71 -3.99 -0.95
CA LYS A 33 -2.96 -4.01 -2.20
C LYS A 33 -3.34 -2.81 -3.04
N ARG A 34 -2.34 -2.11 -3.60
CA ARG A 34 -2.55 -1.08 -4.62
C ARG A 34 -1.55 -1.23 -5.74
N SER A 35 -1.85 -0.67 -6.92
CA SER A 35 -0.90 -0.58 -8.02
C SER A 35 0.22 0.41 -7.70
N GLN A 36 1.45 0.13 -8.12
CA GLN A 36 2.60 0.99 -7.79
C GLN A 36 2.50 2.40 -8.43
N VAL A 37 1.83 2.52 -9.57
CA VAL A 37 1.70 3.78 -10.34
C VAL A 37 0.50 4.62 -9.87
N GLN A 38 -0.41 4.05 -9.08
CA GLN A 38 -1.65 4.71 -8.68
C GLN A 38 -1.43 5.69 -7.50
N GLU A 39 -2.25 6.74 -7.45
CA GLU A 39 -2.29 7.71 -6.36
C GLU A 39 -2.57 7.06 -4.99
N LYS A 40 -2.38 7.84 -3.92
CA LYS A 40 -2.58 7.36 -2.54
C LYS A 40 -4.04 7.03 -2.28
N LEU A 41 -4.26 5.88 -1.65
CA LEU A 41 -5.61 5.37 -1.44
C LEU A 41 -6.24 6.03 -0.20
N THR A 42 -7.40 6.66 -0.39
CA THR A 42 -8.29 7.14 0.69
C THR A 42 -9.61 6.42 0.57
N LEU A 43 -9.87 5.44 1.45
CA LEU A 43 -11.15 4.71 1.43
C LEU A 43 -11.90 4.90 2.74
N LEU A 44 -13.21 4.97 2.63
CA LEU A 44 -14.11 4.88 3.77
C LEU A 44 -14.23 3.42 4.21
N HIS A 45 -13.82 3.11 5.44
CA HIS A 45 -13.91 1.77 5.99
C HIS A 45 -14.52 1.81 7.40
N TYR A 46 -15.22 0.75 7.78
CA TYR A 46 -15.72 0.62 9.14
C TYR A 46 -14.55 0.42 10.11
N ASP A 47 -14.52 1.22 11.18
CA ASP A 47 -13.54 1.09 12.25
C ASP A 47 -14.23 0.42 13.46
N PRO A 48 -13.91 -0.83 13.80
CA PRO A 48 -14.59 -1.56 14.88
C PRO A 48 -14.38 -0.89 16.25
N VAL A 49 -13.29 -0.14 16.42
CA VAL A 49 -13.02 0.59 17.66
C VAL A 49 -13.94 1.79 17.84
N GLY A 50 -14.36 2.40 16.73
CA GLY A 50 -15.20 3.60 16.76
C GLY A 50 -16.66 3.36 16.43
N GLU A 51 -17.01 2.12 16.09
CA GLU A 51 -18.31 1.67 15.57
C GLU A 51 -18.89 2.56 14.47
N LYS A 52 -18.02 3.23 13.71
CA LYS A 52 -18.38 4.21 12.70
C LYS A 52 -17.51 4.02 11.46
N LYS A 53 -18.04 4.45 10.31
CA LYS A 53 -17.26 4.51 9.06
C LYS A 53 -16.33 5.72 9.11
N VAL A 54 -15.04 5.46 8.96
CA VAL A 54 -13.98 6.47 9.03
C VAL A 54 -13.14 6.40 7.77
N PHE A 55 -12.56 7.53 7.36
CA PHE A 55 -11.59 7.54 6.27
C PHE A 55 -10.26 6.91 6.72
N PHE A 56 -9.78 5.98 5.91
CA PHE A 56 -8.46 5.38 6.02
C PHE A 56 -7.56 5.93 4.93
N VAL A 57 -6.45 6.53 5.37
CA VAL A 57 -5.45 7.13 4.49
C VAL A 57 -4.21 6.26 4.47
N GLU A 58 -3.63 6.08 3.29
CA GLU A 58 -2.36 5.41 3.14
C GLU A 58 -1.20 6.17 3.82
N LYS A 59 -0.46 5.49 4.70
CA LYS A 59 0.69 6.08 5.42
C LYS A 59 2.03 5.51 4.99
N LYS A 60 2.13 4.19 4.78
CA LYS A 60 3.42 3.52 4.54
C LYS A 60 3.27 2.35 3.58
N LYS A 61 4.22 2.22 2.64
CA LYS A 61 4.43 0.98 1.86
C LYS A 61 5.14 -0.05 2.75
N ILE A 62 4.58 -1.26 2.84
CA ILE A 62 5.18 -2.37 3.60
C ILE A 62 6.23 -3.06 2.73
N HIS A 63 5.81 -3.63 1.61
CA HIS A 63 6.70 -4.26 0.63
C HIS A 63 6.06 -4.29 -0.76
N SER A 64 6.89 -4.54 -1.78
CA SER A 64 6.47 -4.88 -3.14
C SER A 64 6.08 -6.35 -3.22
N LEU A 65 4.97 -6.65 -3.90
CA LEU A 65 4.51 -8.02 -4.16
C LEU A 65 5.03 -8.54 -5.49
#